data_AF-A0AAW8ZXL5-F1
#
_entry.id   AF-A0AAW8ZXL5-F1
#
_cell.length_a   1.000
_cell.length_b   1.000
_cell.length_c   1.000
_cell.angle_alpha   90.00
_cell.angle_beta   90.00
_cell.angle_gamma   90.00
#
_symmetry.space_group_name_H-M   'P 1'
#
loop_
_entity.id
_entity.type
_entity.pdbx_description
1 polymer ?
#
loop_
_entity_poly.entity_id
_entity_poly.type
_entity_poly.pdbx_seq_one_letter_code
_entity_poly.pdbx_strand_id
1 'polypeptide(L)'
;MEAIHDGEIRLDFDVPATNGESPRSVFIGVRLEGRDSTSVAEAADALRKAKISAKVQLYQIEQGRTAEVELKRSQWVSRNEVEWLTIPADGAVPGLEAADADRESLLEAGLIAQGVAYTELSFASADALPSGHYVLGLALGNDRQLLIDAKAKLLIAYRAKKK
;
A
#
# COMPACT_ATOMS: atom_id res chain seq x y z
N MET A 1 -15.08 -0.65 -25.23
CA MET A 1 -15.75 -0.70 -23.92
C MET A 1 -15.01 -1.74 -23.10
N GLU A 2 -14.03 -1.32 -22.31
CA GLU A 2 -13.29 -2.23 -21.43
C GLU A 2 -14.25 -2.77 -20.37
N ALA A 3 -14.31 -4.10 -20.27
CA ALA A 3 -15.01 -4.77 -19.19
C ALA A 3 -14.28 -4.40 -17.90
N ILE A 4 -14.97 -3.78 -16.95
CA ILE A 4 -14.44 -3.68 -15.59
C ILE A 4 -14.49 -5.09 -15.03
N HIS A 5 -13.33 -5.73 -14.92
CA HIS A 5 -13.19 -7.03 -14.30
C HIS A 5 -13.43 -6.84 -12.79
N ASP A 6 -14.43 -7.55 -12.28
CA ASP A 6 -14.82 -7.62 -10.87
C ASP A 6 -13.58 -7.81 -9.95
N GLY A 7 -13.19 -6.76 -9.21
CA GLY A 7 -11.98 -6.74 -8.37
C GLY A 7 -10.87 -5.76 -8.80
N GLU A 8 -11.04 -5.04 -9.91
CA GLU A 8 -10.15 -3.97 -10.34
C GLU A 8 -10.52 -2.62 -9.70
N ILE A 9 -9.51 -1.96 -9.15
CA ILE A 9 -9.59 -0.65 -8.52
C ILE A 9 -8.64 0.26 -9.28
N ARG A 10 -9.17 1.39 -9.75
CA ARG A 10 -8.38 2.47 -10.35
C ARG A 10 -8.57 3.74 -9.53
N LEU A 11 -7.48 4.36 -9.12
CA LEU A 11 -7.49 5.58 -8.31
C LEU A 11 -6.46 6.58 -8.82
N ASP A 12 -6.86 7.82 -8.96
CA ASP A 12 -5.96 8.96 -9.13
C ASP A 12 -5.61 9.58 -7.77
N PHE A 13 -4.35 9.99 -7.61
CA PHE A 13 -3.91 10.72 -6.43
C PHE A 13 -2.75 11.67 -6.73
N ASP A 14 -2.61 12.64 -5.85
CA ASP A 14 -1.56 13.65 -5.89
C ASP A 14 -0.51 13.40 -4.83
N VAL A 15 0.76 13.51 -5.22
CA VAL A 15 1.88 13.62 -4.29
C VAL A 15 2.28 15.09 -4.23
N PRO A 16 2.02 15.80 -3.12
CA PRO A 16 2.33 17.22 -3.00
C PRO A 16 3.84 17.48 -3.06
N ALA A 17 4.22 18.65 -3.57
CA ALA A 17 5.59 19.15 -3.49
C ALA A 17 5.95 19.42 -2.03
N THR A 18 7.03 18.81 -1.57
CA THR A 18 7.64 19.13 -0.29
C THR A 18 8.59 20.30 -0.48
N ASN A 19 8.51 21.34 0.35
CA ASN A 19 9.36 22.53 0.28
C ASN A 19 10.82 22.21 0.65
N GLY A 20 11.54 21.54 -0.26
CA GLY A 20 12.93 21.13 -0.07
C GLY A 20 13.13 19.85 0.76
N GLU A 21 12.07 19.14 1.18
CA GLU A 21 12.26 17.79 1.75
C GLU A 21 12.52 16.78 0.64
N SER A 22 13.38 15.80 0.92
CA SER A 22 13.61 14.66 0.04
C SER A 22 12.30 13.91 -0.25
N PRO A 23 12.13 13.40 -1.49
CA PRO A 23 10.96 12.64 -1.86
C PRO A 23 10.78 11.43 -0.93
N ARG A 24 9.53 11.20 -0.52
CA ARG A 24 9.18 10.19 0.48
C ARG A 24 8.81 8.87 -0.21
N SER A 25 9.23 7.75 0.38
CA SER A 25 8.73 6.45 -0.07
C SER A 25 7.25 6.32 0.30
N VAL A 26 6.45 5.79 -0.62
CA VAL A 26 5.04 5.48 -0.39
C VAL A 26 4.82 3.98 -0.43
N PHE A 27 3.76 3.50 0.21
CA PHE A 27 3.28 2.14 0.00
C PHE A 27 1.83 2.13 -0.43
N ILE A 28 1.48 1.11 -1.20
CA ILE A 28 0.13 0.78 -1.62
C ILE A 28 -0.26 -0.49 -0.86
N GLY A 29 -1.34 -0.42 -0.10
CA GLY A 29 -1.68 -1.45 0.84
C GLY A 29 -3.07 -1.35 1.40
N VAL A 30 -3.29 -2.03 2.51
CA VAL A 30 -4.52 -1.98 3.27
C VAL A 30 -4.23 -1.64 4.72
N ARG A 31 -5.21 -1.05 5.39
CA ARG A 31 -5.19 -0.79 6.81
C ARG A 31 -6.37 -1.48 7.48
N LEU A 32 -6.09 -2.15 8.59
CA LEU A 32 -7.09 -2.66 9.51
C LEU A 32 -7.23 -1.67 10.67
N GLU A 33 -8.44 -1.55 11.18
CA GLU A 33 -8.75 -0.71 12.33
C GLU A 33 -9.68 -1.43 13.31
N GLY A 34 -9.52 -1.17 14.60
CA GLY A 34 -10.35 -1.79 15.62
C GLY A 34 -10.08 -1.20 17.00
N ARG A 35 -10.96 -1.48 17.97
CA ARG A 35 -10.76 -1.02 19.36
C ARG A 35 -9.77 -1.88 20.14
N ASP A 36 -9.65 -3.15 19.76
CA ASP A 36 -8.75 -4.10 20.40
C ASP A 36 -7.52 -4.33 19.51
N SER A 37 -6.34 -3.96 20.01
CA SER A 37 -5.10 -4.05 19.24
C SER A 37 -4.69 -5.49 18.94
N THR A 38 -4.98 -6.43 19.84
CA THR A 38 -4.66 -7.84 19.66
C THR A 38 -5.44 -8.43 18.50
N SER A 39 -6.76 -8.22 18.47
CA SER A 39 -7.65 -8.68 17.40
C SER A 39 -7.26 -8.11 16.04
N VAL A 40 -6.86 -6.82 15.99
CA VAL A 40 -6.40 -6.19 14.74
C VAL A 40 -5.09 -6.84 14.26
N ALA A 41 -4.14 -7.10 15.16
CA ALA A 41 -2.88 -7.76 14.82
C ALA A 41 -3.08 -9.21 14.37
N GLU A 42 -3.98 -9.97 15.03
CA GLU A 42 -4.32 -11.34 14.63
C GLU A 42 -4.97 -11.38 13.24
N ALA A 43 -5.89 -10.45 12.94
CA ALA A 43 -6.48 -10.32 11.62
C ALA A 43 -5.44 -9.97 10.55
N ALA A 44 -4.51 -9.05 10.85
CA ALA A 44 -3.42 -8.70 9.94
C ALA A 44 -2.51 -9.91 9.63
N ASP A 45 -2.15 -10.68 10.65
CA ASP A 45 -1.34 -11.88 10.48
C ASP A 45 -2.06 -12.97 9.66
N ALA A 46 -3.37 -13.14 9.88
CA ALA A 46 -4.20 -14.03 9.08
C ALA A 46 -4.22 -13.64 7.60
N LEU A 47 -4.39 -12.35 7.28
CA LEU A 47 -4.35 -11.85 5.89
C LEU A 47 -2.98 -12.06 5.23
N ARG A 48 -1.89 -11.83 5.97
CA ARG A 48 -0.53 -12.10 5.47
C ARG A 48 -0.30 -13.59 5.19
N LYS A 49 -0.79 -14.46 6.06
CA LYS A 49 -0.71 -15.93 5.90
C LYS A 49 -1.55 -16.44 4.73
N ALA A 50 -2.66 -15.78 4.44
CA ALA A 50 -3.54 -16.14 3.33
C ALA A 50 -2.93 -15.89 1.93
N LYS A 51 -1.81 -15.15 1.84
CA LYS A 51 -1.10 -14.89 0.56
C LYS A 51 -2.03 -14.35 -0.53
N ILE A 52 -2.81 -13.34 -0.16
CA ILE A 52 -3.76 -12.66 -1.05
C ILE A 52 -2.99 -12.02 -2.20
N SER A 53 -3.12 -12.60 -3.38
CA SER A 53 -2.45 -12.12 -4.58
C SER A 53 -3.11 -10.86 -5.13
N ALA A 54 -2.30 -10.00 -5.74
CA ALA A 54 -2.75 -8.79 -6.41
C ALA A 54 -1.88 -8.49 -7.64
N LYS A 55 -2.40 -7.66 -8.54
CA LYS A 55 -1.60 -6.94 -9.53
C LYS A 55 -1.60 -5.47 -9.18
N VAL A 56 -0.42 -4.88 -9.03
CA VAL A 56 -0.24 -3.47 -8.69
C VAL A 56 0.59 -2.80 -9.76
N GLN A 57 0.06 -1.74 -10.34
CA GLN A 57 0.76 -0.90 -11.31
C GLN A 57 0.57 0.55 -10.91
N LEU A 58 1.64 1.33 -11.02
CA LEU A 58 1.63 2.75 -10.67
C LEU A 58 2.22 3.53 -11.83
N TYR A 59 1.49 4.54 -12.28
CA TYR A 59 1.92 5.42 -13.35
C TYR A 59 1.95 6.86 -12.88
N GLN A 60 3.05 7.56 -13.14
CA GLN A 60 3.13 9.01 -13.00
C GLN A 60 2.60 9.65 -14.29
N ILE A 61 1.76 10.67 -14.15
CA ILE A 61 1.21 11.45 -15.26
C ILE A 61 1.98 12.77 -15.34
N GLU A 62 2.82 12.91 -16.36
CA GLU A 62 3.60 14.12 -16.60
C GLU A 62 3.36 14.65 -18.01
N GLN A 63 2.88 15.88 -18.13
CA GLN A 63 2.74 16.60 -19.40
C GLN A 63 2.01 15.78 -20.51
N GLY A 64 0.98 15.00 -20.12
CA GLY A 64 0.20 14.16 -21.03
C GLY A 64 0.87 12.83 -21.41
N ARG A 65 1.98 12.47 -20.76
CA ARG A 65 2.63 11.16 -20.87
C ARG A 65 2.48 10.38 -19.57
N THR A 66 2.43 9.07 -19.69
CA THR A 66 2.43 8.13 -18.56
C THR A 66 3.82 7.51 -18.44
N ALA A 67 4.47 7.69 -17.30
CA ALA A 67 5.71 6.98 -16.95
C ALA A 67 5.38 5.89 -15.92
N GLU A 68 5.80 4.66 -16.19
CA GLU A 68 5.67 3.57 -15.22
C GLU A 68 6.63 3.79 -14.04
N VAL A 69 6.11 3.62 -12.82
CA VAL A 69 6.89 3.76 -11.60
C VAL A 69 7.36 2.38 -11.16
N GLU A 70 8.65 2.25 -10.88
CA GLU A 70 9.21 1.02 -10.31
C GLU A 70 8.62 0.77 -8.91
N LEU A 71 7.98 -0.38 -8.75
CA LEU A 71 7.45 -0.84 -7.48
C LEU A 71 8.35 -1.94 -6.89
N LYS A 72 8.43 -1.97 -5.57
CA LYS A 72 9.14 -2.98 -4.79
C LYS A 72 8.21 -3.56 -3.73
N ARG A 73 8.52 -4.76 -3.29
CA ARG A 73 7.90 -5.39 -2.12
C ARG A 73 8.97 -5.74 -1.11
N SER A 74 8.65 -5.60 0.17
CA SER A 74 9.44 -6.19 1.23
C SER A 74 9.21 -7.71 1.25
N GLN A 75 10.20 -8.47 1.70
CA GLN A 75 10.04 -9.86 2.07
C GLN A 75 10.91 -10.13 3.30
N TRP A 76 10.31 -10.67 4.35
CA TRP A 76 11.09 -11.15 5.49
C TRP A 76 11.83 -12.43 5.11
N VAL A 77 13.16 -12.38 5.11
CA VAL A 77 14.01 -13.56 4.88
C VAL A 77 14.47 -14.18 6.20
N SER A 78 14.58 -13.37 7.26
CA SER A 78 14.88 -13.79 8.63
C SER A 78 14.15 -12.89 9.63
N ARG A 79 14.11 -13.23 10.93
CA ARG A 79 13.44 -12.41 11.98
C ARG A 79 13.89 -10.93 12.01
N ASN A 80 15.11 -10.64 11.58
CA ASN A 80 15.70 -9.30 11.62
C ASN A 80 16.12 -8.80 10.23
N GLU A 81 15.75 -9.49 9.17
CA GLU A 81 16.23 -9.20 7.82
C GLU A 81 15.06 -9.14 6.84
N VAL A 82 14.97 -8.00 6.15
CA VAL A 82 13.98 -7.73 5.13
C VAL A 82 14.72 -7.47 3.83
N GLU A 83 14.42 -8.27 2.83
CA GLU A 83 14.85 -8.06 1.45
C GLU A 83 13.83 -7.20 0.71
N TRP A 84 14.31 -6.35 -0.19
CA TRP A 84 13.47 -5.56 -1.09
C TRP A 84 13.58 -6.12 -2.50
N LEU A 85 12.46 -6.64 -3.00
CA LEU A 85 12.37 -7.24 -4.32
C LEU A 85 11.60 -6.32 -5.25
N THR A 86 12.14 -6.04 -6.43
CA THR A 86 11.42 -5.33 -7.49
C THR A 86 10.23 -6.19 -7.95
N ILE A 87 9.07 -5.54 -8.08
CA ILE A 87 7.85 -6.16 -8.60
C ILE A 87 8.00 -6.26 -10.13
N PRO A 88 7.68 -7.41 -10.74
CA PRO A 88 7.74 -7.58 -12.19
C PRO A 88 6.83 -6.59 -12.93
N ALA A 89 7.13 -6.33 -14.21
CA ALA A 89 6.38 -5.38 -15.03
C ALA A 89 4.89 -5.71 -15.24
N ASP A 90 4.49 -6.98 -15.02
CA ASP A 90 3.08 -7.38 -15.02
C ASP A 90 2.35 -7.03 -13.71
N GLY A 91 3.05 -6.41 -12.76
CA GLY A 91 2.54 -5.93 -11.47
C GLY A 91 2.28 -7.04 -10.46
N ALA A 92 2.67 -8.29 -10.72
CA ALA A 92 2.26 -9.42 -9.90
C ALA A 92 2.87 -9.38 -8.49
N VAL A 93 2.01 -9.42 -7.47
CA VAL A 93 2.35 -9.47 -6.05
C VAL A 93 1.70 -10.70 -5.42
N PRO A 94 2.46 -11.60 -4.78
CA PRO A 94 1.93 -12.86 -4.25
C PRO A 94 1.32 -12.75 -2.85
N GLY A 95 1.32 -11.57 -2.22
CA GLY A 95 0.84 -11.41 -0.85
C GLY A 95 1.10 -10.05 -0.25
N LEU A 96 0.49 -9.85 0.93
CA LEU A 96 0.68 -8.69 1.79
C LEU A 96 1.88 -8.88 2.71
N GLU A 97 2.58 -7.80 3.02
CA GLU A 97 3.67 -7.76 4.01
C GLU A 97 3.48 -6.61 4.99
N ALA A 98 4.09 -6.71 6.18
CA ALA A 98 3.97 -5.66 7.19
C ALA A 98 4.48 -4.32 6.67
N ALA A 99 3.74 -3.26 6.95
CA ALA A 99 4.09 -1.89 6.60
C ALA A 99 3.84 -0.96 7.78
N ASP A 100 4.55 0.16 7.77
CA ASP A 100 4.39 1.21 8.76
C ASP A 100 4.15 2.52 8.01
N ALA A 101 2.97 3.10 8.24
CA ALA A 101 2.66 4.42 7.72
C ALA A 101 3.28 5.53 8.59
N ASP A 102 3.66 6.63 7.95
CA ASP A 102 4.06 7.84 8.65
C ASP A 102 2.87 8.38 9.46
N ARG A 103 2.97 8.23 10.78
CA ARG A 103 1.87 8.53 11.72
C ARG A 103 1.49 10.01 11.71
N GLU A 104 2.46 10.90 11.53
CA GLU A 104 2.23 12.35 11.49
C GLU A 104 1.38 12.70 10.26
N SER A 105 1.75 12.22 9.08
CA SER A 105 0.98 12.41 7.85
C SER A 105 -0.45 11.87 7.96
N LEU A 106 -0.65 10.69 8.58
CA LEU A 106 -1.98 10.14 8.81
C LEU A 106 -2.81 10.97 9.79
N LEU A 107 -2.18 11.58 10.81
CA LEU A 107 -2.86 12.45 11.77
C LEU A 107 -3.30 13.75 11.09
N GLU A 108 -2.42 14.37 10.28
CA GLU A 108 -2.72 15.59 9.52
C GLU A 108 -3.87 15.37 8.52
N ALA A 109 -3.95 14.18 7.93
CA ALA A 109 -5.05 13.78 7.05
C ALA A 109 -6.35 13.44 7.79
N GLY A 110 -6.38 13.50 9.14
CA GLY A 110 -7.56 13.12 9.95
C GLY A 110 -7.86 11.62 9.91
N LEU A 111 -6.90 10.79 9.53
CA LEU A 111 -7.07 9.33 9.39
C LEU A 111 -6.75 8.55 10.67
N ILE A 112 -6.38 9.22 11.76
CA ILE A 112 -6.13 8.64 13.08
C ILE A 112 -7.17 9.15 14.07
N ALA A 113 -7.86 8.22 14.72
CA ALA A 113 -8.79 8.49 15.82
C ALA A 113 -8.20 8.04 17.17
N GLN A 114 -8.61 8.70 18.25
CA GLN A 114 -8.26 8.26 19.61
C GLN A 114 -8.96 6.94 19.96
N GLY A 115 -8.25 6.04 20.67
CA GLY A 115 -8.80 4.76 21.12
C GLY A 115 -9.03 3.74 20.01
N VAL A 116 -8.43 3.93 18.83
CA VAL A 116 -8.45 3.00 17.71
C VAL A 116 -7.04 2.48 17.45
N ALA A 117 -6.90 1.16 17.40
CA ALA A 117 -5.70 0.47 16.97
C ALA A 117 -5.71 0.34 15.45
N TYR A 118 -4.52 0.47 14.86
CA TYR A 118 -4.29 0.38 13.42
C TYR A 118 -3.18 -0.62 13.13
N THR A 119 -3.29 -1.33 12.01
CA THR A 119 -2.19 -2.14 11.47
C THR A 119 -2.24 -2.04 9.96
N GLU A 120 -1.10 -1.69 9.35
CA GLU A 120 -0.95 -1.55 7.92
C GLU A 120 -0.23 -2.75 7.31
N LEU A 121 -0.71 -3.16 6.14
CA LEU A 121 -0.10 -4.16 5.29
C LEU A 121 0.11 -3.57 3.90
N SER A 122 1.23 -3.85 3.25
CA SER A 122 1.55 -3.38 1.90
C SER A 122 1.56 -4.52 0.89
N PHE A 123 1.05 -4.25 -0.31
CA PHE A 123 1.31 -5.06 -1.50
C PHE A 123 2.60 -4.60 -2.18
N ALA A 124 2.78 -3.29 -2.29
CA ALA A 124 3.85 -2.66 -3.04
C ALA A 124 4.31 -1.36 -2.37
N SER A 125 5.51 -0.93 -2.69
CA SER A 125 6.11 0.32 -2.27
C SER A 125 6.87 0.95 -3.41
N ALA A 126 6.83 2.26 -3.50
CA ALA A 126 7.63 3.04 -4.42
C ALA A 126 8.57 3.92 -3.61
N ASP A 127 9.87 3.86 -3.92
CA ASP A 127 10.87 4.68 -3.24
C ASP A 127 10.94 6.06 -3.86
N ALA A 128 11.15 7.08 -3.01
CA ALA A 128 11.47 8.43 -3.47
C ALA A 128 10.50 8.97 -4.54
N LEU A 129 9.20 8.84 -4.30
CA LEU A 129 8.18 9.28 -5.26
C LEU A 129 8.25 10.81 -5.44
N PRO A 130 8.50 11.33 -6.65
CA PRO A 130 8.50 12.77 -6.89
C PRO A 130 7.09 13.36 -6.76
N SER A 131 7.00 14.67 -6.56
CA SER A 131 5.70 15.34 -6.56
C SER A 131 5.05 15.28 -7.93
N GLY A 132 3.73 15.07 -7.96
CA GLY A 132 2.98 15.01 -9.21
C GLY A 132 1.69 14.20 -9.09
N HIS A 133 1.04 13.99 -10.23
CA HIS A 133 -0.18 13.20 -10.34
C HIS A 133 0.13 11.75 -10.68
N TYR A 134 -0.56 10.83 -10.03
CA TYR A 134 -0.37 9.40 -10.21
C TYR A 134 -1.69 8.69 -10.43
N VAL A 135 -1.64 7.58 -11.17
CA VAL A 135 -2.75 6.66 -11.35
C VAL A 135 -2.32 5.28 -10.86
N LEU A 136 -3.03 4.77 -9.86
CA LEU A 136 -2.92 3.42 -9.34
C LEU A 136 -3.89 2.50 -10.09
N GLY A 137 -3.37 1.39 -10.60
CA GLY A 137 -4.14 0.21 -10.97
C GLY A 137 -3.89 -0.91 -9.95
N LEU A 138 -4.96 -1.41 -9.33
CA LEU A 138 -4.92 -2.51 -8.37
C LEU A 138 -5.98 -3.54 -8.75
N ALA A 139 -5.57 -4.75 -9.12
CA ALA A 139 -6.48 -5.87 -9.30
C ALA A 139 -6.26 -6.90 -8.19
N LEU A 140 -7.29 -7.18 -7.41
CA LEU A 140 -7.23 -8.15 -6.32
C LEU A 140 -7.60 -9.55 -6.83
N GLY A 141 -6.86 -10.57 -6.39
CA GLY A 141 -7.12 -11.96 -6.73
C GLY A 141 -8.37 -12.54 -6.04
N ASN A 142 -8.58 -13.84 -6.21
CA ASN A 142 -9.77 -14.55 -5.73
C ASN A 142 -9.97 -14.46 -4.21
N ASP A 143 -8.89 -14.30 -3.44
CA ASP A 143 -8.91 -14.22 -1.98
C ASP A 143 -9.28 -12.82 -1.44
N ARG A 144 -9.72 -11.89 -2.31
CA ARG A 144 -10.14 -10.54 -1.91
C ARG A 144 -11.30 -10.53 -0.90
N GLN A 145 -12.11 -11.60 -0.86
CA GLN A 145 -13.19 -11.71 0.12
C GLN A 145 -12.66 -11.64 1.56
N LEU A 146 -11.46 -12.15 1.82
CA LEU A 146 -10.81 -12.06 3.13
C LEU A 146 -10.53 -10.61 3.53
N LEU A 147 -10.19 -9.73 2.58
CA LEU A 147 -10.02 -8.30 2.83
C LEU A 147 -11.35 -7.63 3.18
N ILE A 148 -12.42 -8.00 2.47
CA ILE A 148 -13.77 -7.50 2.69
C ILE A 148 -14.27 -7.92 4.07
N ASP A 149 -14.13 -9.19 4.42
CA ASP A 149 -14.54 -9.76 5.71
C ASP A 149 -13.78 -9.14 6.87
N ALA A 150 -12.48 -8.88 6.68
CA ALA A 150 -11.64 -8.17 7.64
C ALA A 150 -11.90 -6.65 7.69
N LYS A 151 -12.80 -6.12 6.85
CA LYS A 151 -13.10 -4.69 6.70
C LYS A 151 -11.83 -3.86 6.43
N ALA A 152 -10.88 -4.46 5.70
CA ALA A 152 -9.63 -3.81 5.35
C ALA A 152 -9.91 -2.63 4.41
N LYS A 153 -9.29 -1.48 4.69
CA LYS A 153 -9.43 -0.27 3.87
C LYS A 153 -8.20 -0.09 3.01
N LEU A 154 -8.38 0.20 1.71
CA LEU A 154 -7.27 0.59 0.85
C LEU A 154 -6.57 1.82 1.43
N LEU A 155 -5.24 1.80 1.46
CA LEU A 155 -4.42 2.90 1.94
C LEU A 155 -3.23 3.12 1.01
N ILE A 156 -3.05 4.37 0.59
CA ILE A 156 -1.82 4.87 0.00
C ILE A 156 -1.25 5.86 1.00
N ALA A 157 -0.05 5.58 1.52
CA ALA A 157 0.53 6.39 2.57
C ALA A 157 2.05 6.48 2.43
N TYR A 158 2.60 7.58 2.94
CA TYR A 158 4.04 7.69 3.17
C TYR A 158 4.48 6.63 4.16
N ARG A 159 5.62 5.99 3.87
CA ARG A 159 6.25 5.03 4.79
C ARG A 159 6.89 5.79 5.95
N ALA A 160 6.80 5.22 7.15
CA ALA A 160 7.53 5.74 8.31
C ALA A 160 9.04 5.78 8.01
N LYS A 161 9.70 6.89 8.34
CA LYS A 161 11.16 6.99 8.27
C LYS A 161 11.75 5.98 9.26
N LYS A 162 12.72 5.16 8.83
CA LYS A 162 13.50 4.35 9.77
C LYS A 162 14.20 5.31 10.75
N LYS A 163 14.00 5.09 12.04
CA LYS A 163 14.74 5.79 13.10
C LYS A 163 16.18 5.31 13.16
#